data_AF-A0A6P1ZE54-F1
#
_entry.id   AF-A0A6P1ZE54-F1
#
_cell.length_a   1.000
_cell.length_b   1.000
_cell.length_c   1.000
_cell.angle_alpha   90.00
_cell.angle_beta   90.00
_cell.angle_gamma   90.00
#
_symmetry.space_group_name_H-M   'P 1'
#
loop_
_entity.id
_entity.type
_entity.pdbx_description
1 polymer ?
#
loop_
_entity_poly.entity_id
_entity_poly.type
_entity_poly.pdbx_seq_one_letter_code
_entity_poly.pdbx_strand_id
1 'polypeptide(L)'
;MKFFKANEVAQAAVEIERKGQAFYRNVANAASAQAARDLFTFMAGEEAKHEAIFQALKNRLGEIEMPAYSNANEYQEYLEALIDSHALFSGGIAERLASEASDMVTAVNIALAFEKDTLLF
;
A
#
# COMPACT_ATOMS: atom_id res chain seq x y z
N MET A 1 -21.87 -6.91 14.27
CA MET A 1 -20.62 -7.64 14.53
C MET A 1 -19.49 -6.72 14.11
N LYS A 2 -18.64 -6.26 15.03
CA LYS A 2 -17.44 -5.47 14.66
C LYS A 2 -16.32 -6.47 14.43
N PHE A 3 -15.95 -6.68 13.17
CA PHE A 3 -15.05 -7.76 12.75
C PHE A 3 -13.56 -7.35 12.74
N PHE A 4 -13.25 -6.07 12.97
CA PHE A 4 -11.89 -5.53 12.91
C PHE A 4 -11.51 -4.84 14.23
N LYS A 5 -10.32 -5.13 14.75
CA LYS A 5 -9.69 -4.32 15.80
C LYS A 5 -8.89 -3.18 15.16
N ALA A 6 -8.85 -2.03 15.82
CA ALA A 6 -8.22 -0.82 15.27
C ALA A 6 -6.71 -1.00 14.99
N ASN A 7 -6.02 -1.81 15.79
CA ASN A 7 -4.61 -2.14 15.61
C ASN A 7 -4.35 -3.05 14.40
N GLU A 8 -5.27 -3.95 14.07
CA GLU A 8 -5.21 -4.79 12.86
C GLU A 8 -5.36 -3.94 11.60
N VAL A 9 -6.29 -2.98 11.61
CA VAL A 9 -6.47 -2.00 10.52
C VAL A 9 -5.22 -1.12 10.38
N ALA A 10 -4.65 -0.63 11.49
CA ALA A 10 -3.41 0.14 11.44
C ALA A 10 -2.22 -0.68 10.91
N GLN A 11 -2.16 -1.99 11.22
CA GLN A 11 -1.17 -2.89 10.66
C GLN A 11 -1.37 -3.10 9.15
N ALA A 12 -2.61 -3.27 8.68
CA ALA A 12 -2.91 -3.35 7.26
C ALA A 12 -2.46 -2.08 6.53
N ALA A 13 -2.77 -0.90 7.09
CA ALA A 13 -2.32 0.38 6.55
C ALA A 13 -0.79 0.47 6.41
N VAL A 14 -0.03 0.08 7.45
CA VAL A 14 1.46 0.03 7.37
C VAL A 14 1.93 -0.82 6.20
N GLU A 15 1.34 -2.00 5.97
CA GLU A 15 1.75 -2.87 4.86
C GLU A 15 1.31 -2.32 3.50
N ILE A 16 0.15 -1.65 3.41
CA ILE A 16 -0.30 -0.96 2.19
C ILE A 16 0.71 0.11 1.79
N GLU A 17 1.11 0.99 2.71
CA GLU A 17 2.10 2.05 2.43
C GLU A 17 3.47 1.48 2.04
N ARG A 18 3.92 0.42 2.72
CA ARG A 18 5.20 -0.23 2.40
C ARG A 18 5.19 -0.82 0.99
N LYS A 19 4.09 -1.47 0.60
CA LYS A 19 3.92 -1.99 -0.75
C LYS A 19 3.80 -0.86 -1.78
N GLY A 20 3.09 0.22 -1.46
CA GLY A 20 2.98 1.44 -2.29
C GLY A 20 4.35 2.07 -2.56
N GLN A 21 5.18 2.20 -1.53
CA GLN A 21 6.57 2.63 -1.66
C GLN A 21 7.35 1.74 -2.62
N ALA A 22 7.29 0.41 -2.45
CA ALA A 22 8.01 -0.52 -3.31
C ALA A 22 7.55 -0.42 -4.78
N PHE A 23 6.24 -0.28 -4.99
CA PHE A 23 5.65 -0.07 -6.29
C PHE A 23 6.19 1.20 -6.96
N TYR A 24 6.11 2.35 -6.30
CA TYR A 24 6.60 3.61 -6.89
C TYR A 24 8.11 3.60 -7.15
N ARG A 25 8.91 2.96 -6.28
CA ARG A 25 10.35 2.77 -6.54
C ARG A 25 10.59 1.95 -7.80
N ASN A 26 9.82 0.88 -8.01
CA ASN A 26 9.96 0.05 -9.21
C ASN A 26 9.57 0.82 -10.48
N VAL A 27 8.49 1.60 -10.44
CA VAL A 27 8.08 2.44 -11.58
C VAL A 27 9.11 3.54 -11.85
N ALA A 28 9.65 4.18 -10.81
CA ALA A 28 10.72 5.17 -10.95
C ALA A 28 11.97 4.57 -11.63
N ASN A 29 12.34 3.32 -11.28
CA ASN A 29 13.48 2.64 -11.90
C ASN A 29 13.23 2.26 -13.37
N ALA A 30 11.98 1.94 -13.73
CA ALA A 30 11.59 1.56 -15.08
C ALA A 30 11.31 2.77 -16.01
N ALA A 31 11.08 3.95 -15.45
CA ALA A 31 10.66 5.11 -16.21
C ALA A 31 11.79 5.70 -17.09
N SER A 32 11.48 5.89 -18.37
CA SER A 32 12.41 6.43 -19.38
C SER A 32 12.59 7.95 -19.29
N ALA A 33 11.52 8.68 -18.94
CA ALA A 33 11.52 10.13 -18.84
C ALA A 33 11.98 10.61 -17.45
N GLN A 34 12.86 11.62 -17.40
CA GLN A 34 13.37 12.14 -16.12
C GLN A 34 12.25 12.68 -15.22
N ALA A 35 11.30 13.43 -15.77
CA ALA A 35 10.17 13.96 -15.01
C ALA A 35 9.31 12.85 -14.36
N ALA A 36 9.16 11.70 -15.04
CA ALA A 36 8.45 10.55 -14.48
C ALA A 36 9.24 9.91 -13.33
N ARG A 37 10.56 9.75 -13.50
CA ARG A 37 11.45 9.26 -12.43
C ARG A 37 11.38 10.14 -11.19
N ASP A 38 11.44 11.45 -11.36
CA ASP A 38 11.39 12.41 -10.27
C ASP A 38 10.05 12.36 -9.54
N LEU A 39 8.94 12.30 -10.30
CA LEU A 39 7.60 12.16 -9.72
C LEU A 39 7.47 10.89 -8.89
N PHE A 40 7.78 9.72 -9.45
CA PHE A 40 7.61 8.45 -8.72
C PHE A 40 8.59 8.28 -7.56
N THR A 41 9.77 8.88 -7.65
CA THR A 41 10.70 8.96 -6.50
C THR A 41 10.12 9.81 -5.38
N PHE A 42 9.49 10.94 -5.72
CA PHE A 42 8.79 11.78 -4.76
C PHE A 42 7.62 11.03 -4.10
N MET A 43 6.76 10.37 -4.89
CA MET A 43 5.64 9.58 -4.38
C MET A 43 6.10 8.47 -3.43
N ALA A 44 7.15 7.73 -3.77
CA ALA A 44 7.74 6.72 -2.86
C ALA A 44 8.26 7.30 -1.53
N GLY A 45 8.63 8.58 -1.53
CA GLY A 45 9.00 9.33 -0.33
C GLY A 45 7.81 9.72 0.53
N GLU A 46 6.68 10.07 -0.08
CA GLU A 46 5.42 10.35 0.65
C GLU A 46 4.88 9.09 1.34
N GLU A 47 4.86 7.95 0.64
CA GLU A 47 4.49 6.64 1.23
C GLU A 47 5.34 6.28 2.46
N ALA A 48 6.63 6.63 2.44
CA ALA A 48 7.51 6.40 3.60
C ALA A 48 7.09 7.23 4.82
N LYS A 49 6.58 8.45 4.59
CA LYS A 49 6.04 9.30 5.67
C LYS A 49 4.74 8.73 6.19
N HIS A 50 3.87 8.25 5.31
CA HIS A 50 2.62 7.60 5.69
C HIS A 50 2.86 6.32 6.50
N GLU A 51 3.78 5.45 6.06
CA GLU A 51 4.19 4.25 6.80
C GLU A 51 4.59 4.61 8.24
N ALA A 52 5.41 5.65 8.40
CA ALA A 52 5.84 6.10 9.73
C ALA A 52 4.66 6.60 10.59
N ILE A 53 3.68 7.30 9.99
CA ILE A 53 2.47 7.78 10.68
C ILE A 53 1.62 6.59 11.14
N PHE A 54 1.34 5.63 10.26
CA PHE A 54 0.54 4.45 10.60
C PHE A 54 1.27 3.53 11.59
N GLN A 55 2.59 3.42 11.48
CA GLN A 55 3.40 2.69 12.45
C GLN A 55 3.32 3.33 13.85
N ALA A 56 3.36 4.66 13.94
CA ALA A 56 3.16 5.37 15.19
C ALA A 56 1.73 5.19 15.74
N LEU A 57 0.72 5.20 14.87
CA LEU A 57 -0.66 4.92 15.27
C LEU A 57 -0.83 3.49 15.81
N LYS A 58 -0.32 2.48 15.10
CA LYS A 58 -0.31 1.08 15.54
C LYS A 58 0.32 0.95 16.92
N ASN A 59 1.49 1.56 17.13
CA ASN A 59 2.19 1.51 18.43
C ASN A 59 1.36 2.11 19.57
N ARG A 60 0.56 3.15 19.30
CA ARG A 60 -0.35 3.76 20.28
C ARG A 60 -1.58 2.90 20.59
N LEU A 61 -2.02 2.07 19.64
CA LEU A 61 -3.18 1.19 19.80
C LEU A 61 -2.86 -0.11 20.56
N GLY A 62 -1.57 -0.39 20.80
CA GLY A 62 -1.11 -1.55 21.56
C GLY A 62 -0.95 -2.82 20.73
N GLU A 63 -0.69 -3.94 21.41
CA GLU A 63 -0.40 -5.21 20.73
C GLU A 63 -1.62 -5.80 20.03
N ILE A 64 -1.35 -6.47 18.91
CA ILE A 64 -2.34 -7.25 18.19
C ILE A 64 -2.60 -8.53 18.99
N GLU A 65 -3.78 -8.60 19.57
CA GLU A 65 -4.27 -9.82 20.21
C GLU A 65 -4.87 -10.75 19.16
N MET A 66 -4.25 -11.92 18.99
CA MET A 66 -4.79 -12.97 18.11
C MET A 66 -6.22 -13.35 18.53
N PRO A 67 -7.15 -13.54 17.58
CA PRO A 67 -8.46 -14.09 17.87
C PRO A 67 -8.35 -15.43 18.59
N ALA A 68 -9.25 -15.67 19.55
CA ALA A 68 -9.31 -16.96 20.24
C ALA A 68 -9.48 -18.09 19.21
N TYR A 69 -8.70 -19.17 19.36
CA TYR A 69 -8.63 -20.32 18.45
C TYR A 69 -8.00 -20.09 17.08
N SER A 70 -7.40 -18.92 16.82
CA SER A 70 -6.60 -18.68 15.63
C SER A 70 -5.11 -18.92 15.91
N ASN A 71 -4.39 -19.46 14.93
CA ASN A 71 -2.93 -19.53 14.95
C ASN A 71 -2.31 -18.38 14.13
N ALA A 72 -1.00 -18.18 14.28
CA ALA A 72 -0.28 -17.08 13.62
C ALA A 72 -0.39 -17.11 12.09
N ASN A 73 -0.43 -18.30 11.47
CA ASN A 73 -0.56 -18.42 10.02
C ASN A 73 -1.95 -18.01 9.54
N GLU A 74 -3.02 -18.48 10.20
CA GLU A 74 -4.39 -18.10 9.87
C GLU A 74 -4.62 -16.59 10.03
N TYR A 75 -4.03 -15.99 11.06
CA TYR A 75 -4.06 -14.55 11.26
C TYR A 75 -3.32 -13.81 10.13
N GLN A 76 -2.17 -14.32 9.69
CA GLN A 76 -1.42 -13.77 8.56
C GLN A 76 -2.21 -13.87 7.25
N GLU A 77 -2.79 -15.03 6.93
CA GLU A 77 -3.62 -15.23 5.74
C GLU A 77 -4.84 -14.30 5.72
N TYR A 78 -5.49 -14.11 6.89
CA TYR A 78 -6.56 -13.14 7.03
C TYR A 78 -6.11 -11.70 6.75
N LEU A 79 -4.97 -11.29 7.31
CA LEU A 79 -4.41 -9.97 7.11
C LEU A 79 -4.01 -9.76 5.64
N GLU A 80 -3.40 -10.77 5.03
CA GLU A 80 -3.06 -10.77 3.60
C GLU A 80 -4.31 -10.63 2.74
N ALA A 81 -5.38 -11.39 3.02
CA ALA A 81 -6.65 -11.26 2.30
C ALA A 81 -7.29 -9.87 2.46
N LEU A 82 -7.17 -9.26 3.65
CA LEU A 82 -7.62 -7.89 3.89
C LEU A 82 -6.82 -6.89 3.04
N ILE A 83 -5.50 -7.02 3.02
CA ILE A 83 -4.61 -6.16 2.21
C ILE A 83 -4.88 -6.39 0.72
N ASP A 84 -5.00 -7.63 0.26
CA ASP A 84 -5.19 -7.98 -1.15
C ASP A 84 -6.57 -7.61 -1.68
N SER A 85 -7.55 -7.38 -0.79
CA SER A 85 -8.82 -6.76 -1.16
C SER A 85 -8.67 -5.29 -1.60
N HIS A 86 -7.53 -4.66 -1.31
CA HIS A 86 -7.23 -3.30 -1.73
C HIS A 86 -6.96 -3.22 -3.23
N ALA A 87 -7.52 -2.20 -3.88
CA ALA A 87 -7.53 -2.06 -5.33
C ALA A 87 -6.14 -2.17 -5.98
N LEU A 88 -5.10 -1.60 -5.33
CA LEU A 88 -3.71 -1.63 -5.82
C LEU A 88 -3.16 -3.05 -6.02
N PHE A 89 -3.56 -4.01 -5.18
CA PHE A 89 -3.02 -5.37 -5.17
C PHE A 89 -3.92 -6.35 -5.93
N SER A 90 -5.11 -5.89 -6.32
CA SER A 90 -6.04 -6.64 -7.14
C SER A 90 -5.86 -6.31 -8.63
N GLY A 91 -5.90 -7.31 -9.51
CA GLY A 91 -6.07 -7.08 -10.95
C GLY A 91 -4.83 -6.67 -11.75
N GLY A 92 -3.61 -6.88 -11.24
CA GLY A 92 -2.36 -6.73 -12.00
C GLY A 92 -2.05 -5.29 -12.45
N ILE A 93 -2.44 -4.31 -11.63
CA ILE A 93 -2.22 -2.88 -11.88
C ILE A 93 -0.72 -2.56 -11.88
N ALA A 94 0.04 -3.17 -10.96
CA ALA A 94 1.48 -2.98 -10.86
C ALA A 94 2.22 -3.41 -12.15
N GLU A 95 1.85 -4.56 -12.69
CA GLU A 95 2.40 -5.10 -13.94
C GLU A 95 1.99 -4.24 -15.14
N ARG A 96 0.74 -3.77 -15.18
CA ARG A 96 0.26 -2.85 -16.22
C ARG A 96 1.04 -1.54 -16.22
N LEU A 97 1.20 -0.92 -15.05
CA LEU A 97 2.03 0.29 -14.90
C LEU A 97 3.47 0.08 -15.30
N ALA A 98 4.09 -1.04 -14.90
CA ALA A 98 5.45 -1.34 -15.31
C ALA A 98 5.57 -1.42 -16.85
N SER A 99 4.55 -1.95 -17.53
CA SER A 99 4.50 -2.03 -19.00
C SER A 99 4.17 -0.69 -19.68
N GLU A 100 3.37 0.16 -19.01
CA GLU A 100 2.83 1.42 -19.54
C GLU A 100 3.59 2.65 -19.02
N ALA A 101 4.65 2.49 -18.22
CA ALA A 101 5.46 3.57 -17.64
C ALA A 101 6.15 4.49 -18.67
N SER A 102 6.07 4.15 -19.96
CA SER A 102 6.47 5.02 -21.07
C SER A 102 5.44 6.11 -21.38
N ASP A 103 4.18 5.97 -20.95
CA ASP A 103 3.11 6.95 -21.07
C ASP A 103 2.82 7.64 -19.72
N MET A 104 3.31 8.87 -19.60
CA MET A 104 3.22 9.69 -18.39
C MET A 104 1.77 9.94 -17.94
N VAL A 105 0.83 10.08 -18.88
CA VAL A 105 -0.57 10.39 -18.55
C VAL A 105 -1.23 9.21 -17.85
N THR A 106 -1.02 8.01 -18.38
CA THR A 106 -1.51 6.77 -17.76
C THR A 106 -0.87 6.56 -16.39
N ALA A 107 0.44 6.80 -16.27
CA ALA A 107 1.15 6.65 -15.01
C ALA A 107 0.63 7.60 -13.90
N VAL A 108 0.36 8.86 -14.24
CA VAL A 108 -0.25 9.85 -13.31
C VAL A 108 -1.69 9.48 -12.93
N ASN A 109 -2.51 9.06 -13.89
CA ASN A 109 -3.90 8.69 -13.63
C ASN A 109 -4.01 7.52 -12.64
N ILE A 110 -3.09 6.56 -12.74
CA ILE A 110 -3.12 5.42 -11.82
C ILE A 110 -2.59 5.80 -10.44
N ALA A 111 -1.56 6.65 -10.35
CA ALA A 111 -1.13 7.21 -9.07
C ALA A 111 -2.29 7.97 -8.39
N LEU A 112 -3.05 8.79 -9.13
CA LEU A 112 -4.23 9.48 -8.60
C LEU A 112 -5.32 8.52 -8.12
N ALA A 113 -5.58 7.44 -8.86
CA ALA A 113 -6.53 6.42 -8.45
C ALA A 113 -6.09 5.74 -7.14
N PHE A 114 -4.79 5.44 -7.02
CA PHE A 114 -4.20 4.89 -5.81
C PHE A 114 -4.37 5.82 -4.61
N GLU A 115 -3.87 7.06 -4.70
CA GLU A 115 -3.96 8.02 -3.59
C GLU A 115 -5.41 8.19 -3.11
N LYS A 116 -6.35 8.25 -4.07
CA LYS A 116 -7.77 8.37 -3.75
C LYS A 116 -8.29 7.14 -3.01
N ASP A 117 -7.90 5.93 -3.42
CA ASP A 117 -8.36 4.69 -2.78
C ASP A 117 -7.70 4.48 -1.41
N THR A 118 -6.41 4.82 -1.26
CA THR A 118 -5.70 4.82 0.04
C THR A 118 -6.32 5.81 1.03
N LEU A 119 -6.79 6.98 0.56
CA LEU A 119 -7.53 7.94 1.40
C LEU A 119 -8.93 7.46 1.81
N LEU A 120 -9.54 6.54 1.07
CA LEU A 120 -10.88 6.00 1.36
C LEU A 120 -10.84 4.77 2.29
N PHE A 121 -9.68 4.15 2.43
CA PHE A 121 -9.42 3.00 3.31
C PHE A 121 -9.14 3.45 4.75
#